data_AF-A0A3S9NUG0-F1
#
_entry.id   AF-A0A3S9NUG0-F1
#
_cell.length_a   1.000
_cell.length_b   1.000
_cell.length_c   1.000
_cell.angle_alpha   90.00
_cell.angle_beta   90.00
_cell.angle_gamma   90.00
#
_symmetry.space_group_name_H-M   'P 1'
#
loop_
_entity.id
_entity.type
_entity.pdbx_description
1 polymer ?
#
loop_
_entity_poly.entity_id
_entity_poly.type
_entity_poly.pdbx_seq_one_letter_code
_entity_poly.pdbx_strand_id
1 'polypeptide(L)'
;MIMKLKTYNGVLFKKHPMVKQIGLVLIFCLAFQVSAQEILYVHADNGLIIRKEPTRKGDKTGKLDYGASVRIVQRTNFPLSILDDGETINGVWVEIEDLGQSYPKKKGYVFDGYLKEDAPPQRIQLVFNDFVFQMDEIVVWDTKEELAKVHKDRAQVSVELGESPEGKKFYLKNHDYEKIEVYQRFENSITIMNEGPHCDLTEWKHYDSPWQKLKLQEGSNSFMTTTYAPEDWQKFIPVDMAELKLAVKNNCQEHWLDLLMNVKDVNDYPIDVSMSRIFLKLILTDKNKVTNEKLIVFNIPMGC
;
A
#
# COMPACT_ATOMS: atom_id res chain seq x y z
N MET A 1 -37.43 77.90 24.47
CA MET A 1 -38.31 78.65 25.39
C MET A 1 -39.38 77.69 25.89
N ILE A 2 -39.49 77.56 27.21
CA ILE A 2 -40.29 76.56 27.93
C ILE A 2 -41.80 76.83 27.78
N MET A 3 -42.60 75.76 27.60
CA MET A 3 -43.96 75.51 28.11
C MET A 3 -44.64 74.46 27.20
N LYS A 4 -45.46 73.49 27.62
CA LYS A 4 -45.90 72.96 28.92
C LYS A 4 -46.75 71.70 28.61
N LEU A 5 -46.63 70.69 29.48
CA LEU A 5 -47.69 69.82 30.03
C LEU A 5 -48.87 69.35 29.15
N LYS A 6 -49.10 68.03 29.09
CA LYS A 6 -50.09 67.36 29.96
C LYS A 6 -50.09 65.84 29.73
N THR A 7 -50.06 65.11 30.84
CA THR A 7 -50.36 63.68 31.00
C THR A 7 -51.87 63.42 30.96
N TYR A 8 -52.30 62.25 30.47
CA TYR A 8 -53.53 61.61 30.94
C TYR A 8 -53.41 60.07 30.97
N ASN A 9 -54.08 59.53 31.98
CA ASN A 9 -53.97 58.19 32.55
C ASN A 9 -54.61 57.07 31.71
N GLY A 10 -54.06 55.86 31.92
CA GLY A 10 -54.84 54.66 32.20
C GLY A 10 -55.11 53.74 31.02
N VAL A 11 -54.77 52.47 31.17
CA VAL A 11 -55.66 51.29 31.04
C VAL A 11 -54.84 50.03 31.41
N LEU A 12 -55.35 49.27 32.37
CA LEU A 12 -54.88 47.93 32.74
C LEU A 12 -55.10 46.96 31.57
N PHE A 13 -54.06 46.26 31.13
CA PHE A 13 -54.19 45.03 30.35
C PHE A 13 -53.68 43.82 31.13
N LYS A 14 -54.59 42.83 31.26
CA LYS A 14 -54.36 41.50 31.82
C LYS A 14 -53.16 40.81 31.15
N LYS A 15 -52.19 40.36 31.94
CA LYS A 15 -51.15 39.42 31.49
C LYS A 15 -51.77 38.03 31.24
N HIS A 16 -51.80 37.60 29.99
CA HIS A 16 -51.93 36.18 29.65
C HIS A 16 -50.56 35.49 29.82
N PRO A 17 -50.48 34.25 30.34
CA PRO A 17 -49.21 33.59 30.59
C PRO A 17 -48.63 33.05 29.27
N MET A 18 -47.65 33.75 28.73
CA MET A 18 -46.81 33.34 27.60
C MET A 18 -45.77 32.29 28.06
N VAL A 19 -46.23 31.19 28.67
CA VAL A 19 -45.36 30.12 29.22
C VAL A 19 -46.02 28.75 29.02
N LYS A 20 -46.36 28.40 27.78
CA LYS A 20 -46.73 27.00 27.44
C LYS A 20 -46.25 26.50 26.07
N GLN A 21 -45.52 27.30 25.29
CA GLN A 21 -45.03 26.87 23.96
C GLN A 21 -43.50 26.94 23.75
N ILE A 22 -42.72 27.35 24.76
CA ILE A 22 -41.25 27.35 24.67
C ILE A 22 -40.65 26.00 25.14
N GLY A 23 -41.41 25.19 25.89
CA GLY A 23 -40.94 23.88 26.39
C GLY A 23 -40.90 22.76 25.35
N LEU A 24 -41.54 22.92 24.19
CA LEU A 24 -41.65 21.83 23.20
C LEU A 24 -40.52 21.82 22.15
N VAL A 25 -39.85 22.96 21.91
CA VAL A 25 -38.79 23.05 20.89
C VAL A 25 -37.42 22.64 21.43
N LEU A 26 -37.18 22.78 22.74
CA LEU A 26 -35.91 22.40 23.37
C LEU A 26 -35.76 20.89 23.64
N ILE A 27 -36.85 20.12 23.64
CA ILE A 27 -36.82 18.66 23.85
C ILE A 27 -36.52 17.90 22.55
N PHE A 28 -36.73 18.50 21.38
CA PHE A 28 -36.48 17.83 20.10
C PHE A 28 -35.00 17.86 19.66
N CYS A 29 -34.17 18.75 20.22
CA CYS A 29 -32.73 18.81 19.91
C CYS A 29 -31.87 17.84 20.73
N LEU A 30 -32.40 17.21 21.78
CA LEU A 30 -31.65 16.26 22.63
C LEU A 30 -31.72 14.80 22.15
N ALA A 31 -32.53 14.49 21.14
CA ALA A 31 -32.72 13.13 20.64
C ALA A 31 -31.81 12.76 19.45
N PHE A 32 -31.06 13.70 18.89
CA PHE A 32 -30.05 13.41 17.86
C PHE A 32 -28.67 13.26 18.49
N GLN A 33 -28.54 12.31 19.44
CA GLN A 33 -27.25 11.67 19.63
C GLN A 33 -27.02 10.77 18.42
N VAL A 34 -26.58 11.37 17.31
CA VAL A 34 -25.97 10.64 16.21
C VAL A 34 -24.79 9.91 16.84
N SER A 35 -24.97 8.64 17.18
CA SER A 35 -23.85 7.76 17.50
C SER A 35 -23.06 7.67 16.21
N ALA A 36 -21.97 8.44 16.12
CA ALA A 36 -21.00 8.27 15.05
C ALA A 36 -20.56 6.81 15.11
N GLN A 37 -20.97 6.01 14.13
CA GLN A 37 -20.52 4.63 14.04
C GLN A 37 -19.05 4.69 13.64
N GLU A 38 -18.19 4.40 14.60
CA GLU A 38 -16.74 4.33 14.43
C GLU A 38 -16.43 3.14 13.51
N ILE A 39 -16.04 3.43 12.27
CA ILE A 39 -15.53 2.43 11.33
C ILE A 39 -14.05 2.26 11.62
N LEU A 40 -13.65 1.02 11.87
CA LEU A 40 -12.27 0.66 12.11
C LEU A 40 -11.80 -0.32 11.03
N TYR A 41 -10.49 -0.36 10.80
CA TYR A 41 -9.85 -1.19 9.80
C TYR A 41 -8.89 -2.17 10.47
N VAL A 42 -8.78 -3.36 9.91
CA VAL A 42 -7.85 -4.39 10.38
C VAL A 42 -6.43 -4.07 9.93
N HIS A 43 -5.55 -3.79 10.89
CA HIS A 43 -4.10 -3.58 10.71
C HIS A 43 -3.27 -4.84 11.01
N ALA A 44 -3.91 -5.97 11.34
CA ALA A 44 -3.21 -7.24 11.53
C ALA A 44 -2.68 -7.76 10.19
N ASP A 45 -1.35 -7.83 10.02
CA ASP A 45 -0.69 -8.24 8.77
C ASP A 45 -1.14 -9.61 8.23
N ASN A 46 -1.48 -10.52 9.13
CA ASN A 46 -1.94 -11.86 8.79
C ASN A 46 -3.47 -11.96 8.81
N GLY A 47 -4.20 -10.84 8.84
CA GLY A 47 -5.63 -10.79 9.11
C GLY A 47 -5.99 -11.06 10.57
N LEU A 48 -7.22 -10.75 10.95
CA LEU A 48 -7.70 -10.79 12.33
C LEU A 48 -8.68 -11.94 12.54
N ILE A 49 -8.34 -12.86 13.45
CA ILE A 49 -9.17 -14.04 13.73
C ILE A 49 -10.42 -13.64 14.52
N ILE A 50 -11.57 -14.07 14.02
CA ILE A 50 -12.87 -13.94 14.68
C ILE A 50 -13.11 -15.16 15.56
N ARG A 51 -13.55 -14.93 16.78
CA ARG A 51 -13.85 -15.97 17.77
C ARG A 51 -15.27 -15.91 18.28
N LYS A 52 -15.75 -17.07 18.74
CA LYS A 52 -17.06 -17.20 19.39
C LYS A 52 -17.12 -16.55 20.77
N GLU A 53 -15.99 -16.48 21.47
CA GLU A 53 -15.87 -15.94 22.83
C GLU A 53 -14.66 -15.00 22.91
N PRO A 54 -14.68 -13.99 23.82
CA PRO A 54 -13.61 -13.00 23.98
C PRO A 54 -12.39 -13.57 24.72
N THR A 55 -11.80 -14.64 24.19
CA THR A 55 -10.66 -15.34 24.76
C THR A 55 -9.84 -16.07 23.70
N ARG A 56 -8.52 -16.16 23.90
CA ARG A 56 -7.61 -16.86 22.99
C ARG A 56 -7.93 -18.36 22.85
N LYS A 57 -8.64 -18.93 23.81
CA LYS A 57 -9.07 -20.35 23.80
C LYS A 57 -10.42 -20.57 23.11
N GLY A 58 -11.18 -19.50 22.82
CA GLY A 58 -12.51 -19.61 22.23
C GLY A 58 -12.44 -20.09 20.79
N ASP A 59 -13.48 -20.79 20.33
CA ASP A 59 -13.51 -21.36 18.98
C ASP A 59 -13.32 -20.28 17.90
N LYS A 60 -12.49 -20.58 16.90
CA LYS A 60 -12.31 -19.71 15.72
C LYS A 60 -13.51 -19.87 14.82
N THR A 61 -14.24 -18.80 14.57
CA THR A 61 -15.44 -18.79 13.72
C THR A 61 -15.19 -18.20 12.35
N GLY A 62 -14.07 -17.48 12.17
CA GLY A 62 -13.70 -16.91 10.91
C GLY A 62 -12.43 -16.06 10.99
N LYS A 63 -12.22 -15.27 9.95
CA LYS A 63 -11.08 -14.37 9.80
C LYS A 63 -11.48 -13.15 8.97
N LEU A 64 -11.06 -11.98 9.42
CA LEU A 64 -11.08 -10.74 8.66
C LEU A 64 -9.74 -10.59 7.94
N ASP A 65 -9.79 -10.16 6.69
CA ASP A 65 -8.59 -9.88 5.93
C ASP A 65 -7.98 -8.53 6.35
N TYR A 66 -6.70 -8.34 6.04
CA TYR A 66 -6.03 -7.05 6.24
C TYR A 66 -6.79 -5.95 5.47
N GLY A 67 -7.02 -4.81 6.13
CA GLY A 67 -7.81 -3.71 5.58
C GLY A 67 -9.33 -3.91 5.59
N ALA A 68 -9.84 -5.05 6.08
CA ALA A 68 -11.28 -5.22 6.26
C ALA A 68 -11.84 -4.15 7.21
N SER A 69 -12.94 -3.53 6.81
CA SER A 69 -13.64 -2.53 7.62
C SER A 69 -14.68 -3.19 8.51
N VAL A 70 -14.72 -2.75 9.76
CA VAL A 70 -15.62 -3.28 10.79
C VAL A 70 -16.24 -2.15 11.58
N ARG A 71 -17.34 -2.45 12.26
CA ARG A 71 -17.84 -1.64 13.37
C ARG A 71 -17.83 -2.45 14.66
N ILE A 72 -17.57 -1.79 15.78
CA ILE A 72 -17.72 -2.42 17.10
C ILE A 72 -19.20 -2.44 17.46
N VAL A 73 -19.75 -3.63 17.71
CA VAL A 73 -21.13 -3.82 18.17
C VAL A 73 -21.22 -4.00 19.67
N GLN A 74 -20.14 -4.46 20.32
CA GLN A 74 -20.05 -4.55 21.77
C GLN A 74 -18.60 -4.38 22.25
N ARG A 75 -18.37 -3.51 23.23
CA ARG A 75 -17.09 -3.41 23.95
C ARG A 75 -17.09 -4.35 25.16
N THR A 76 -15.97 -5.01 25.42
CA THR A 76 -15.79 -5.83 26.62
C THR A 76 -14.67 -5.27 27.49
N ASN A 77 -14.56 -5.75 28.73
CA ASN A 77 -13.48 -5.41 29.64
C ASN A 77 -12.48 -6.57 29.81
N PHE A 78 -12.34 -7.42 28.78
CA PHE A 78 -11.39 -8.53 28.78
C PHE A 78 -10.09 -8.07 28.12
N PRO A 79 -9.05 -7.68 28.88
CA PRO A 79 -7.80 -7.20 28.32
C PRO A 79 -7.01 -8.36 27.70
N LEU A 80 -6.18 -8.02 26.72
CA LEU A 80 -5.19 -8.90 26.15
C LEU A 80 -3.94 -8.09 25.76
N SER A 81 -2.78 -8.72 25.93
CA SER A 81 -1.50 -8.21 25.44
C SER A 81 -0.88 -9.27 24.53
N ILE A 82 -0.41 -8.85 23.36
CA ILE A 82 0.25 -9.70 22.37
C ILE A 82 1.61 -9.10 22.07
N LEU A 83 2.66 -9.93 22.11
CA LEU A 83 3.96 -9.56 21.54
C LEU A 83 3.90 -9.87 20.05
N ASP A 84 4.01 -8.86 19.21
CA ASP A 84 3.97 -8.95 17.75
C ASP A 84 5.05 -8.06 17.16
N ASP A 85 5.84 -8.61 16.23
CA ASP A 85 7.01 -7.96 15.66
C ASP A 85 7.95 -7.26 16.68
N GLY A 86 8.10 -7.83 17.88
CA GLY A 86 8.92 -7.29 18.98
C GLY A 86 8.26 -6.19 19.81
N GLU A 87 7.07 -5.73 19.42
CA GLU A 87 6.28 -4.74 20.13
C GLU A 87 5.16 -5.39 20.95
N THR A 88 4.90 -4.87 22.15
CA THR A 88 3.74 -5.33 22.94
C THR A 88 2.51 -4.51 22.57
N ILE A 89 1.59 -5.15 21.85
CA ILE A 89 0.29 -4.59 21.49
C ILE A 89 -0.69 -4.89 22.62
N ASN A 90 -1.26 -3.84 23.21
CA ASN A 90 -2.25 -3.92 24.27
C ASN A 90 -3.63 -3.55 23.74
N GLY A 91 -4.66 -4.19 24.28
CA GLY A 91 -6.04 -3.90 23.92
C GLY A 91 -7.03 -4.72 24.74
N VAL A 92 -8.27 -4.78 24.27
CA VAL A 92 -9.36 -5.58 24.81
C VAL A 92 -10.03 -6.41 23.72
N TRP A 93 -10.80 -7.40 24.13
CA TRP A 93 -11.72 -8.06 23.21
C TRP A 93 -12.92 -7.17 22.92
N VAL A 94 -13.34 -7.13 21.66
CA VAL A 94 -14.56 -6.43 21.23
C VAL A 94 -15.34 -7.34 20.29
N GLU A 95 -16.66 -7.28 20.34
CA GLU A 95 -17.50 -7.90 19.33
C GLU A 95 -17.62 -6.93 18.15
N ILE A 96 -17.39 -7.43 16.94
CA ILE A 96 -17.46 -6.67 15.70
C ILE A 96 -18.51 -7.21 14.75
N GLU A 97 -18.90 -6.38 13.80
CA GLU A 97 -19.60 -6.78 12.59
C GLU A 97 -18.80 -6.27 11.39
N ASP A 98 -18.52 -7.18 10.44
CA ASP A 98 -17.88 -6.88 9.17
C ASP A 98 -18.77 -5.97 8.31
N LEU A 99 -18.18 -4.95 7.68
CA LEU A 99 -18.89 -4.02 6.81
C LEU A 99 -18.72 -4.36 5.32
N GLY A 100 -17.80 -5.26 4.97
CA GLY A 100 -17.55 -5.71 3.59
C GLY A 100 -18.76 -6.39 2.93
N GLN A 101 -18.74 -6.59 1.62
CA GLN A 101 -19.93 -7.03 0.86
C GLN A 101 -20.36 -8.50 1.08
N SER A 102 -19.65 -9.26 1.92
CA SER A 102 -19.94 -10.68 2.16
C SER A 102 -21.25 -10.87 2.94
N TYR A 103 -22.07 -11.85 2.52
CA TYR A 103 -23.27 -12.28 3.24
C TYR A 103 -23.22 -13.78 3.57
N PRO A 104 -23.59 -14.20 4.81
CA PRO A 104 -23.94 -13.34 5.94
C PRO A 104 -22.73 -12.51 6.43
N LYS A 105 -23.00 -11.33 6.99
CA LYS A 105 -21.94 -10.49 7.57
C LYS A 105 -21.22 -11.27 8.65
N LYS A 106 -19.88 -11.26 8.62
CA LYS A 106 -19.08 -11.92 9.67
C LYS A 106 -19.26 -11.15 10.97
N LYS A 107 -19.53 -11.87 12.07
CA LYS A 107 -19.73 -11.32 13.41
C LYS A 107 -19.05 -12.19 14.45
N GLY A 108 -18.51 -11.56 15.50
CA GLY A 108 -17.90 -12.26 16.64
C GLY A 108 -16.83 -11.42 17.32
N TYR A 109 -16.08 -12.05 18.24
CA TYR A 109 -15.07 -11.37 19.06
C TYR A 109 -13.70 -11.33 18.37
N VAL A 110 -13.08 -10.16 18.40
CA VAL A 110 -11.71 -9.92 17.92
C VAL A 110 -10.92 -9.13 18.97
N PHE A 111 -9.61 -9.09 18.85
CA PHE A 111 -8.73 -8.26 19.67
C PHE A 111 -8.56 -6.88 19.03
N ASP A 112 -8.96 -5.81 19.73
CA ASP A 112 -9.01 -4.46 19.17
C ASP A 112 -7.64 -3.78 19.02
N GLY A 113 -6.58 -4.34 19.61
CA GLY A 113 -5.21 -3.83 19.44
C GLY A 113 -4.73 -3.82 17.98
N TYR A 114 -5.44 -4.51 17.08
CA TYR A 114 -5.20 -4.50 15.62
C TYR A 114 -6.25 -3.72 14.82
N LEU A 115 -7.11 -2.95 15.48
CA LEU A 115 -8.11 -2.11 14.83
C LEU A 115 -7.69 -0.65 14.93
N LYS A 116 -7.73 0.08 13.80
CA LYS A 116 -7.46 1.53 13.78
C LYS A 116 -8.48 2.28 12.93
N GLU A 117 -8.60 3.59 13.15
CA GLU A 117 -9.51 4.45 12.40
C GLU A 117 -9.03 4.70 10.96
N ASP A 118 -7.71 4.75 10.74
CA ASP A 118 -7.11 4.90 9.43
C ASP A 118 -7.12 3.57 8.67
N ALA A 119 -7.39 3.63 7.37
CA ALA A 119 -7.24 2.46 6.52
C ALA A 119 -5.74 2.12 6.38
N PRO A 120 -5.35 0.84 6.48
CA PRO A 120 -3.98 0.46 6.26
C PRO A 120 -3.54 0.71 4.80
N PRO A 121 -2.23 0.76 4.54
CA PRO A 121 -1.71 0.92 3.19
C PRO A 121 -2.20 -0.17 2.24
N GLN A 122 -2.37 0.18 0.96
CA GLN A 122 -2.66 -0.81 -0.08
C GLN A 122 -1.48 -1.77 -0.25
N ARG A 123 -1.76 -3.01 -0.60
CA ARG A 123 -0.76 -4.08 -0.68
C ARG A 123 -0.99 -4.94 -1.91
N ILE A 124 0.03 -5.07 -2.75
CA ILE A 124 0.02 -6.05 -3.85
C ILE A 124 0.38 -7.43 -3.31
N GLN A 125 -0.07 -8.47 -4.01
CA GLN A 125 0.26 -9.85 -3.67
C GLN A 125 0.75 -10.61 -4.90
N LEU A 126 1.79 -11.40 -4.74
CA LEU A 126 2.29 -12.35 -5.73
C LEU A 126 2.20 -13.75 -5.13
N VAL A 127 1.49 -14.65 -5.80
CA VAL A 127 1.31 -16.02 -5.33
C VAL A 127 2.42 -16.89 -5.91
N PHE A 128 3.25 -17.48 -5.06
CA PHE A 128 4.17 -18.56 -5.46
C PHE A 128 3.62 -19.91 -4.96
N ASN A 129 4.16 -21.02 -5.49
CA ASN A 129 3.75 -22.37 -5.07
C ASN A 129 3.93 -22.65 -3.56
N ASP A 130 4.86 -21.94 -2.94
CA ASP A 130 5.47 -22.23 -1.65
C ASP A 130 5.41 -21.04 -0.66
N PHE A 131 4.99 -19.86 -1.12
CA PHE A 131 4.76 -18.69 -0.28
C PHE A 131 3.91 -17.65 -1.01
N VAL A 132 3.47 -16.63 -0.28
CA VAL A 132 2.87 -15.42 -0.86
C VAL A 132 3.77 -14.25 -0.56
N PHE A 133 4.22 -13.53 -1.59
CA PHE A 133 4.91 -12.27 -1.45
C PHE A 133 3.90 -11.13 -1.37
N GLN A 134 4.14 -10.19 -0.46
CA GLN A 134 3.28 -9.04 -0.24
C GLN A 134 4.13 -7.78 -0.12
N MET A 135 3.78 -6.71 -0.84
CA MET A 135 4.48 -5.43 -0.77
C MET A 135 3.50 -4.30 -0.52
N ASP A 136 3.83 -3.44 0.45
CA ASP A 136 3.03 -2.29 0.85
C ASP A 136 3.24 -1.11 -0.11
N GLU A 137 2.19 -0.31 -0.27
CA GLU A 137 2.18 1.04 -0.86
C GLU A 137 2.63 1.16 -2.31
N ILE A 138 2.52 0.12 -3.15
CA ILE A 138 2.87 0.21 -4.57
C ILE A 138 1.63 0.08 -5.47
N VAL A 139 1.51 1.00 -6.43
CA VAL A 139 0.48 0.91 -7.48
C VAL A 139 1.09 0.23 -8.71
N VAL A 140 0.34 -0.72 -9.27
CA VAL A 140 0.80 -1.60 -10.34
C VAL A 140 -0.27 -1.73 -11.43
N TRP A 141 0.19 -1.93 -12.65
CA TRP A 141 -0.66 -2.21 -13.79
C TRP A 141 -0.83 -3.73 -13.97
N ASP A 142 -2.00 -4.26 -13.57
CA ASP A 142 -2.32 -5.69 -13.70
C ASP A 142 -3.68 -5.97 -14.37
N THR A 143 -3.84 -5.50 -15.61
CA THR A 143 -5.10 -5.67 -16.37
C THR A 143 -5.41 -7.12 -16.78
N LYS A 144 -4.44 -8.03 -16.64
CA LYS A 144 -4.57 -9.45 -17.03
C LYS A 144 -4.60 -10.40 -15.82
N GLU A 145 -4.70 -9.86 -14.61
CA GLU A 145 -4.69 -10.60 -13.34
C GLU A 145 -3.47 -11.56 -13.24
N GLU A 146 -2.31 -11.13 -13.76
CA GLU A 146 -1.07 -11.90 -13.73
C GLU A 146 -0.57 -12.10 -12.31
N LEU A 147 -0.78 -11.12 -11.41
CA LEU A 147 -0.30 -11.20 -10.01
C LEU A 147 -1.04 -12.28 -9.21
N ALA A 148 -2.29 -12.58 -9.59
CA ALA A 148 -3.12 -13.60 -8.96
C ALA A 148 -2.75 -15.02 -9.41
N LYS A 149 -1.98 -15.17 -10.50
CA LYS A 149 -1.54 -16.49 -10.98
C LYS A 149 -0.46 -17.06 -10.07
N VAL A 150 -0.39 -18.38 -10.03
CA VAL A 150 0.66 -19.06 -9.28
C VAL A 150 1.96 -19.05 -10.06
N HIS A 151 2.94 -18.31 -9.55
CA HIS A 151 4.29 -18.22 -10.07
C HIS A 151 5.16 -19.35 -9.53
N LYS A 152 6.01 -19.92 -10.39
CA LYS A 152 6.94 -20.98 -9.96
C LYS A 152 8.23 -20.38 -9.41
N ASP A 153 9.03 -19.77 -10.27
CA ASP A 153 10.37 -19.28 -9.95
C ASP A 153 10.55 -17.79 -10.24
N ARG A 154 9.73 -17.23 -11.13
CA ARG A 154 9.78 -15.82 -11.52
C ARG A 154 8.38 -15.20 -11.56
N ALA A 155 8.29 -13.99 -11.02
CA ALA A 155 7.13 -13.11 -11.16
C ALA A 155 7.58 -11.78 -11.79
N GLN A 156 6.69 -11.17 -12.56
CA GLN A 156 6.90 -9.84 -13.14
C GLN A 156 5.78 -8.92 -12.68
N VAL A 157 6.14 -7.69 -12.35
CA VAL A 157 5.24 -6.66 -11.86
C VAL A 157 5.46 -5.42 -12.71
N SER A 158 4.44 -4.98 -13.43
CA SER A 158 4.48 -3.70 -14.13
C SER A 158 4.06 -2.61 -13.16
N VAL A 159 4.99 -1.72 -12.82
CA VAL A 159 4.73 -0.63 -11.88
C VAL A 159 4.06 0.53 -12.63
N GLU A 160 3.18 1.27 -11.95
CA GLU A 160 2.53 2.43 -12.56
C GLU A 160 3.47 3.63 -12.74
N LEU A 161 3.09 4.56 -13.61
CA LEU A 161 3.88 5.77 -13.85
C LEU A 161 4.05 6.58 -12.55
N GLY A 162 5.30 6.90 -12.20
CA GLY A 162 5.65 7.65 -10.99
C GLY A 162 5.78 6.80 -9.73
N GLU A 163 5.53 5.49 -9.80
CA GLU A 163 5.76 4.55 -8.70
C GLU A 163 7.10 3.83 -8.84
N SER A 164 7.65 3.38 -7.70
CA SER A 164 8.88 2.57 -7.64
C SER A 164 8.82 1.65 -6.42
N PRO A 165 9.29 0.39 -6.47
CA PRO A 165 9.36 -0.47 -5.29
C PRO A 165 10.43 -0.04 -4.25
N GLU A 166 11.20 1.02 -4.49
CA GLU A 166 12.22 1.53 -3.57
C GLU A 166 11.66 2.05 -2.23
N GLY A 167 12.35 1.74 -1.14
CA GLY A 167 11.96 2.19 0.20
C GLY A 167 10.63 1.63 0.72
N LYS A 168 10.10 0.57 0.10
CA LYS A 168 8.83 -0.07 0.46
C LYS A 168 9.04 -1.35 1.26
N LYS A 169 8.11 -1.58 2.18
CA LYS A 169 8.10 -2.76 3.06
C LYS A 169 7.48 -3.95 2.33
N PHE A 170 8.04 -5.13 2.52
CA PHE A 170 7.46 -6.37 2.00
C PHE A 170 7.64 -7.56 2.96
N TYR A 171 6.84 -8.60 2.73
CA TYR A 171 6.72 -9.78 3.56
C TYR A 171 6.65 -11.04 2.71
N LEU A 172 7.14 -12.15 3.27
CA LEU A 172 6.85 -13.50 2.77
C LEU A 172 5.88 -14.15 3.75
N LYS A 173 4.76 -14.65 3.24
CA LYS A 173 3.71 -15.31 4.03
C LYS A 173 3.60 -16.78 3.62
N ASN A 174 3.03 -17.58 4.52
CA ASN A 174 2.69 -18.99 4.28
C ASN A 174 3.87 -19.88 3.85
N HIS A 175 5.05 -19.67 4.43
CA HIS A 175 6.23 -20.49 4.19
C HIS A 175 6.72 -21.18 5.46
N ASP A 176 7.51 -22.24 5.32
CA ASP A 176 8.18 -22.95 6.41
C ASP A 176 9.72 -22.97 6.29
N TYR A 177 10.25 -22.10 5.41
CA TYR A 177 11.69 -21.89 5.23
C TYR A 177 12.42 -21.54 6.54
N GLU A 178 13.56 -22.19 6.77
CA GLU A 178 14.41 -21.93 7.94
C GLU A 178 15.26 -20.69 7.77
N LYS A 179 15.67 -20.41 6.53
CA LYS A 179 16.52 -19.27 6.20
C LYS A 179 16.04 -18.61 4.91
N ILE A 180 15.91 -17.30 4.98
CA ILE A 180 15.55 -16.44 3.86
C ILE A 180 16.65 -15.40 3.71
N GLU A 181 17.22 -15.32 2.51
CA GLU A 181 18.13 -14.23 2.15
C GLU A 181 17.55 -13.51 0.94
N VAL A 182 17.44 -12.18 1.06
CA VAL A 182 16.91 -11.35 -0.03
C VAL A 182 18.00 -10.42 -0.52
N TYR A 183 18.06 -10.27 -1.84
CA TYR A 183 18.99 -9.39 -2.52
C TYR A 183 18.22 -8.50 -3.47
N GLN A 184 18.61 -7.23 -3.53
CA GLN A 184 18.06 -6.24 -4.44
C GLN A 184 19.14 -5.80 -5.44
N ARG A 185 18.75 -5.55 -6.68
CA ARG A 185 19.56 -4.81 -7.66
C ARG A 185 18.65 -4.03 -8.59
N PHE A 186 19.22 -3.13 -9.36
CA PHE A 186 18.53 -2.46 -10.45
C PHE A 186 19.24 -2.65 -11.78
N GLU A 187 18.52 -2.38 -12.86
CA GLU A 187 18.98 -2.41 -14.24
C GLU A 187 18.60 -1.09 -14.91
N ASN A 188 19.60 -0.37 -15.41
CA ASN A 188 19.36 0.80 -16.24
C ASN A 188 19.41 0.40 -17.71
N SER A 189 18.55 1.03 -18.52
CA SER A 189 18.48 0.87 -19.97
C SER A 189 18.56 2.23 -20.65
N ILE A 190 18.93 2.22 -21.93
CA ILE A 190 18.86 3.42 -22.77
C ILE A 190 17.43 3.59 -23.28
N THR A 191 16.96 4.83 -23.32
CA THR A 191 15.75 5.24 -24.04
C THR A 191 16.06 6.34 -25.05
N ILE A 192 15.36 6.33 -26.18
CA ILE A 192 15.38 7.42 -27.15
C ILE A 192 14.05 8.16 -27.02
N MET A 193 14.09 9.45 -26.67
CA MET A 193 12.88 10.23 -26.37
C MET A 193 12.61 11.32 -27.40
N ASN A 194 11.34 11.69 -27.57
CA ASN A 194 10.94 12.80 -28.43
C ASN A 194 9.67 13.50 -27.91
N GLU A 195 9.79 14.27 -26.83
CA GLU A 195 8.70 15.05 -26.23
C GLU A 195 7.37 14.27 -26.06
N GLY A 196 7.41 13.17 -25.31
CA GLY A 196 6.24 12.32 -25.02
C GLY A 196 6.48 10.87 -25.43
N PRO A 197 6.45 10.52 -26.73
CA PRO A 197 6.83 9.18 -27.16
C PRO A 197 8.31 8.90 -26.85
N HIS A 198 8.60 7.62 -26.63
CA HIS A 198 9.96 7.12 -26.42
C HIS A 198 10.10 5.70 -26.98
N CYS A 199 11.34 5.29 -27.25
CA CYS A 199 11.71 3.91 -27.52
C CYS A 199 12.71 3.41 -26.48
N ASP A 200 12.30 2.45 -25.68
CA ASP A 200 13.13 1.89 -24.61
C ASP A 200 13.86 0.64 -25.09
N LEU A 201 15.19 0.64 -24.97
CA LEU A 201 16.05 -0.48 -25.34
C LEU A 201 16.19 -1.48 -24.18
N THR A 202 15.06 -1.90 -23.60
CA THR A 202 15.01 -2.79 -22.41
C THR A 202 15.45 -4.24 -22.66
N GLU A 203 15.76 -4.59 -23.91
CA GLU A 203 16.31 -5.87 -24.34
C GLU A 203 17.69 -5.74 -25.02
N TRP A 204 18.32 -4.56 -24.97
CA TRP A 204 19.64 -4.34 -25.53
C TRP A 204 20.53 -3.60 -24.55
N LYS A 205 21.60 -4.28 -24.12
CA LYS A 205 22.67 -3.81 -23.22
C LYS A 205 22.16 -3.07 -21.98
N HIS A 206 22.64 -3.48 -20.82
CA HIS A 206 22.21 -2.86 -19.58
C HIS A 206 23.40 -2.55 -18.69
N TYR A 207 23.18 -1.61 -17.78
CA TYR A 207 23.96 -1.59 -16.56
C TYR A 207 23.19 -2.34 -15.49
N ASP A 208 23.75 -3.47 -15.05
CA ASP A 208 23.29 -4.20 -13.88
C ASP A 208 24.05 -3.71 -12.65
N SER A 209 23.34 -3.23 -11.63
CA SER A 209 23.97 -2.96 -10.34
C SER A 209 24.41 -4.27 -9.68
N PRO A 210 25.45 -4.24 -8.82
CA PRO A 210 25.74 -5.36 -7.94
C PRO A 210 24.52 -5.73 -7.08
N TRP A 211 24.41 -7.01 -6.72
CA TRP A 211 23.39 -7.47 -5.77
C TRP A 211 23.70 -6.96 -4.37
N GLN A 212 22.75 -6.22 -3.78
CA GLN A 212 22.82 -5.76 -2.41
C GLN A 212 21.94 -6.65 -1.52
N LYS A 213 22.52 -7.21 -0.45
CA LYS A 213 21.75 -8.00 0.52
C LYS A 213 20.85 -7.09 1.35
N LEU A 214 19.55 -7.40 1.39
CA LEU A 214 18.58 -6.76 2.26
C LEU A 214 18.61 -7.41 3.64
N LYS A 215 18.40 -6.61 4.68
CA LYS A 215 18.32 -7.10 6.05
C LYS A 215 16.85 -7.35 6.42
N LEU A 216 16.61 -8.48 7.07
CA LEU A 216 15.38 -8.68 7.82
C LEU A 216 15.31 -7.60 8.91
N GLN A 217 14.17 -6.97 9.05
CA GLN A 217 13.93 -5.97 10.09
C GLN A 217 13.93 -6.64 11.46
N GLU A 218 14.67 -6.08 12.41
CA GLU A 218 14.84 -6.66 13.75
C GLU A 218 13.47 -6.82 14.43
N GLY A 219 13.23 -8.00 15.01
CA GLY A 219 11.97 -8.31 15.67
C GLY A 219 10.80 -8.63 14.74
N SER A 220 10.90 -8.45 13.41
CA SER A 220 9.79 -8.70 12.48
C SER A 220 10.06 -9.70 11.36
N ASN A 221 8.99 -10.14 10.69
CA ASN A 221 9.05 -10.99 9.49
C ASN A 221 9.05 -10.18 8.18
N SER A 222 9.60 -8.97 8.21
CA SER A 222 9.53 -8.04 7.08
C SER A 222 10.90 -7.57 6.61
N PHE A 223 10.95 -7.15 5.35
CA PHE A 223 12.11 -6.56 4.71
C PHE A 223 11.76 -5.15 4.23
N MET A 224 12.78 -4.31 4.09
CA MET A 224 12.67 -3.00 3.47
C MET A 224 13.54 -2.98 2.22
N THR A 225 12.99 -2.57 1.08
CA THR A 225 13.78 -2.34 -0.13
C THR A 225 14.67 -1.11 0.05
N THR A 226 15.82 -1.09 -0.63
CA THR A 226 16.73 0.05 -0.62
C THR A 226 16.31 1.09 -1.65
N THR A 227 16.58 2.35 -1.36
CA THR A 227 16.47 3.46 -2.31
C THR A 227 17.81 3.71 -3.00
N TYR A 228 17.77 4.23 -4.22
CA TYR A 228 18.95 4.58 -5.01
C TYR A 228 19.10 6.10 -5.13
N ALA A 229 20.34 6.58 -5.28
CA ALA A 229 20.60 7.99 -5.47
C ALA A 229 20.33 8.38 -6.94
N PRO A 230 20.01 9.64 -7.27
CA PRO A 230 19.77 10.06 -8.66
C PRO A 230 20.92 9.69 -9.62
N GLU A 231 22.16 9.71 -9.14
CA GLU A 231 23.34 9.37 -9.94
C GLU A 231 23.40 7.87 -10.29
N ASP A 232 22.74 7.01 -9.49
CA ASP A 232 22.63 5.58 -9.79
C ASP A 232 21.75 5.33 -11.01
N TRP A 233 20.72 6.17 -11.23
CA TRP A 233 19.73 6.01 -12.30
C TRP A 233 20.31 6.29 -13.69
N GLN A 234 21.40 7.06 -13.75
CA GLN A 234 22.07 7.45 -14.99
C GLN A 234 23.30 6.59 -15.31
N LYS A 235 23.63 5.61 -14.46
CA LYS A 235 24.79 4.73 -14.71
C LYS A 235 24.54 3.86 -15.93
N PHE A 236 25.51 3.83 -16.83
CA PHE A 236 25.50 2.93 -17.97
C PHE A 236 26.91 2.39 -18.27
N ILE A 237 26.96 1.28 -19.00
CA ILE A 237 28.23 0.77 -19.55
C ILE A 237 28.69 1.67 -20.71
N PRO A 238 30.00 1.72 -21.02
CA PRO A 238 30.47 2.39 -22.23
C PRO A 238 29.82 1.80 -23.49
N VAL A 239 29.36 2.67 -24.39
CA VAL A 239 28.63 2.31 -25.61
C VAL A 239 29.26 2.98 -26.82
N ASP A 240 29.35 2.23 -27.92
CA ASP A 240 29.70 2.77 -29.22
C ASP A 240 28.46 3.32 -29.94
N MET A 241 28.58 4.52 -30.54
CA MET A 241 27.47 5.19 -31.20
C MET A 241 26.96 4.45 -32.44
N ALA A 242 27.83 3.77 -33.19
CA ALA A 242 27.40 3.00 -34.36
C ALA A 242 26.63 1.74 -33.93
N GLU A 243 27.06 1.11 -32.84
CA GLU A 243 26.34 0.00 -32.23
C GLU A 243 24.96 0.41 -31.69
N LEU A 244 24.87 1.54 -30.98
CA LEU A 244 23.59 2.08 -30.49
C LEU A 244 22.63 2.34 -31.64
N LYS A 245 23.09 2.99 -32.72
CA LYS A 245 22.27 3.23 -33.92
C LYS A 245 21.75 1.94 -34.54
N LEU A 246 22.57 0.88 -34.57
CA LEU A 246 22.13 -0.43 -35.03
C LEU A 246 21.07 -1.05 -34.10
N ALA A 247 21.24 -0.91 -32.79
CA ALA A 247 20.27 -1.39 -31.81
C ALA A 247 18.92 -0.66 -31.93
N VAL A 248 18.94 0.66 -32.09
CA VAL A 248 17.74 1.46 -32.34
C VAL A 248 17.06 1.02 -33.64
N LYS A 249 17.82 0.79 -34.71
CA LYS A 249 17.26 0.28 -35.97
C LYS A 249 16.55 -1.08 -35.82
N ASN A 250 17.08 -1.96 -34.96
CA ASN A 250 16.59 -3.33 -34.81
C ASN A 250 15.42 -3.45 -33.82
N ASN A 251 15.38 -2.60 -32.80
CA ASN A 251 14.40 -2.68 -31.71
C ASN A 251 13.34 -1.57 -31.78
N CYS A 252 13.65 -0.48 -32.47
CA CYS A 252 12.76 0.66 -32.67
C CYS A 252 12.36 0.79 -34.14
N GLN A 253 11.33 1.61 -34.38
CA GLN A 253 10.93 2.01 -35.74
C GLN A 253 11.95 3.00 -36.34
N GLU A 254 11.99 3.11 -37.68
CA GLU A 254 13.00 3.88 -38.42
C GLU A 254 13.11 5.35 -38.01
N HIS A 255 11.99 6.00 -37.64
CA HIS A 255 11.98 7.40 -37.21
C HIS A 255 12.83 7.67 -35.96
N TRP A 256 13.05 6.68 -35.08
CA TRP A 256 13.93 6.82 -33.92
C TRP A 256 15.40 6.92 -34.33
N LEU A 257 15.79 6.27 -35.42
CA LEU A 257 17.14 6.35 -35.95
C LEU A 257 17.44 7.73 -36.53
N ASP A 258 16.45 8.38 -37.14
CA ASP A 258 16.58 9.71 -37.73
C ASP A 258 16.97 10.77 -36.67
N LEU A 259 16.44 10.62 -35.46
CA LEU A 259 16.76 11.49 -34.32
C LEU A 259 18.24 11.39 -33.90
N LEU A 260 18.92 10.29 -34.24
CA LEU A 260 20.31 10.04 -33.87
C LEU A 260 21.33 10.45 -34.95
N MET A 261 20.89 10.99 -36.10
CA MET A 261 21.80 11.31 -37.21
C MET A 261 22.95 12.23 -36.81
N ASN A 262 22.66 13.27 -36.03
CA ASN A 262 23.62 14.31 -35.63
C ASN A 262 24.16 14.14 -34.20
N VAL A 263 23.73 13.09 -33.51
CA VAL A 263 24.11 12.79 -32.12
C VAL A 263 25.52 12.20 -32.10
N LYS A 264 26.37 12.72 -31.21
CA LYS A 264 27.79 12.37 -31.14
C LYS A 264 28.14 11.57 -29.90
N ASP A 265 27.41 11.80 -28.81
CA ASP A 265 27.63 11.14 -27.52
C ASP A 265 26.33 10.51 -27.01
N VAL A 266 26.46 9.47 -26.17
CA VAL A 266 25.30 8.79 -25.57
C VAL A 266 24.62 9.61 -24.46
N ASN A 267 25.27 10.68 -24.00
CA ASN A 267 24.70 11.63 -23.05
C ASN A 267 24.01 12.82 -23.74
N ASP A 268 24.05 12.88 -25.08
CA ASP A 268 23.39 13.93 -25.84
C ASP A 268 21.90 13.58 -26.04
N TYR A 269 21.01 14.58 -25.89
CA TYR A 269 19.62 14.45 -26.33
C TYR A 269 19.57 14.03 -27.82
N PRO A 270 18.72 13.05 -28.21
CA PRO A 270 17.55 12.51 -27.51
C PRO A 270 17.80 11.21 -26.72
N ILE A 271 19.04 10.88 -26.41
CA ILE A 271 19.37 9.68 -25.64
C ILE A 271 19.27 10.01 -24.15
N ASP A 272 18.67 9.11 -23.39
CA ASP A 272 18.72 9.14 -21.93
C ASP A 272 18.94 7.74 -21.36
N VAL A 273 19.41 7.69 -20.11
CA VAL A 273 19.59 6.47 -19.35
C VAL A 273 18.75 6.58 -18.09
N SER A 274 17.90 5.59 -17.88
CA SER A 274 17.07 5.52 -16.68
C SER A 274 16.90 4.10 -16.19
N MET A 275 16.42 3.99 -14.95
CA MET A 275 16.14 2.71 -14.32
C MET A 275 14.93 2.06 -15.00
N SER A 276 15.18 0.90 -15.58
CA SER A 276 14.18 0.15 -16.34
C SER A 276 13.58 -1.01 -15.53
N ARG A 277 14.36 -1.58 -14.61
CA ARG A 277 13.92 -2.69 -13.76
C ARG A 277 14.56 -2.65 -12.38
N ILE A 278 13.80 -3.09 -11.38
CA ILE A 278 14.31 -3.45 -10.05
C ILE A 278 14.03 -4.92 -9.80
N PHE A 279 14.99 -5.63 -9.22
CA PHE A 279 14.92 -7.06 -8.98
C PHE A 279 15.00 -7.34 -7.49
N LEU A 280 14.14 -8.25 -7.03
CA LEU A 280 14.31 -8.93 -5.76
C LEU A 280 14.61 -10.41 -6.02
N LYS A 281 15.79 -10.85 -5.60
CA LYS A 281 16.20 -12.25 -5.59
C LYS A 281 16.06 -12.81 -4.19
N LEU A 282 15.29 -13.88 -4.05
CA LEU A 282 15.04 -14.57 -2.80
C LEU A 282 15.75 -15.93 -2.85
N ILE A 283 16.65 -16.15 -1.90
CA ILE A 283 17.32 -17.43 -1.68
C ILE A 283 16.68 -18.06 -0.44
N LEU A 284 15.91 -19.12 -0.67
CA LEU A 284 15.02 -19.75 0.32
C LEU A 284 15.57 -21.13 0.66
N THR A 285 15.93 -21.36 1.92
CA THR A 285 16.49 -22.64 2.39
C THR A 285 15.52 -23.34 3.33
N ASP A 286 15.18 -24.59 3.00
CA ASP A 286 14.27 -25.43 3.80
C ASP A 286 14.98 -26.14 4.95
N LYS A 287 14.22 -26.94 5.72
CA LYS A 287 14.72 -27.74 6.84
C LYS A 287 15.71 -28.84 6.43
N ASN A 288 15.63 -29.29 5.18
CA ASN A 288 16.53 -30.27 4.60
C ASN A 288 17.79 -29.63 4.01
N LYS A 289 17.97 -28.32 4.19
CA LYS A 289 19.07 -27.51 3.63
C LYS A 289 19.05 -27.46 2.09
N VAL A 290 17.90 -27.73 1.48
CA VAL A 290 17.69 -27.51 0.05
C VAL A 290 17.41 -26.03 -0.17
N THR A 291 18.11 -25.43 -1.12
CA THR A 291 17.99 -24.02 -1.46
C THR A 291 17.32 -23.85 -2.81
N ASN A 292 16.31 -22.99 -2.85
CA ASN A 292 15.62 -22.56 -4.07
C ASN A 292 15.80 -21.06 -4.27
N GLU A 293 15.89 -20.64 -5.54
CA GLU A 293 15.95 -19.23 -5.92
C GLU A 293 14.61 -18.79 -6.52
N LYS A 294 14.14 -17.60 -6.14
CA LYS A 294 12.99 -16.93 -6.72
C LYS A 294 13.38 -15.52 -7.15
N LEU A 295 12.78 -15.04 -8.23
CA LEU A 295 13.06 -13.73 -8.78
C LEU A 295 11.77 -12.95 -9.02
N ILE A 296 11.65 -11.79 -8.38
CA ILE A 296 10.57 -10.84 -8.64
C ILE A 296 11.17 -9.67 -9.39
N VAL A 297 10.57 -9.31 -10.52
CA VAL A 297 11.05 -8.24 -11.40
C VAL A 297 10.00 -7.15 -11.48
N PHE A 298 10.33 -5.97 -11.00
CA PHE A 298 9.53 -4.76 -11.15
C PHE A 298 9.99 -4.05 -12.42
N ASN A 299 9.12 -4.00 -13.42
CA ASN A 299 9.33 -3.21 -14.63
C ASN A 299 8.92 -1.77 -14.33
N ILE A 300 9.87 -0.85 -14.46
CA ILE A 300 9.69 0.58 -14.19
C ILE A 300 9.41 1.27 -15.53
N PRO A 301 8.29 2.02 -15.67
CA PRO A 301 8.05 2.85 -16.84
C PRO A 301 9.21 3.82 -17.06
N MET A 302 9.79 3.79 -18.25
CA MET A 302 10.81 4.75 -18.68
C MET A 302 10.14 5.89 -19.45
N GLY A 303 10.78 7.06 -19.48
CA GLY A 303 10.21 8.27 -20.07
C GLY A 303 9.50 9.14 -19.04
N CYS A 304 9.68 10.46 -19.15
CA CYS A 304 9.09 11.48 -18.28
C CYS A 304 7.73 11.95 -18.79
#